data_AF-A0A7W6TYR7-F1
#
_entry.id   AF-A0A7W6TYR7-F1
#
_cell.length_a   1.000
_cell.length_b   1.000
_cell.length_c   1.000
_cell.angle_alpha   90.00
_cell.angle_beta   90.00
_cell.angle_gamma   90.00
#
_symmetry.space_group_name_H-M   'P 1'
#
loop_
_entity.id
_entity.type
_entity.pdbx_description
1 polymer ?
#
loop_
_entity_poly.entity_id
_entity_poly.type
_entity_poly.pdbx_seq_one_letter_code
_entity_poly.pdbx_strand_id
1 'polypeptide(L)'
;MSLTLGTLITEYQIDPDSSFHELKHEVRVRHRRMLARIAAEKGEYRLRDVRARTLVAWQRDWVANGKAAMASALTGRLSAVFRFGATILEDRECARLFEVLSLARVQASSTPRISRMTADQATALRNKAREIGYFSIALAQALQFELRLTQKEVLGEWVPNDEADPSDVSHPKYGKWKRSSMGAD
;
A
#
# COMPACT_ATOMS: atom_id res chain seq x y z
N MET A 1 25.53 -17.18 7.65
CA MET A 1 25.36 -16.59 6.31
C MET A 1 25.02 -15.12 6.47
N SER A 2 25.50 -14.22 5.61
CA SER A 2 25.10 -12.80 5.70
C SER A 2 23.77 -12.60 4.98
N LEU A 3 22.71 -12.31 5.73
CA LEU A 3 21.39 -12.00 5.18
C LEU A 3 21.47 -10.70 4.37
N THR A 4 20.93 -10.72 3.14
CA THR A 4 20.76 -9.51 2.32
C THR A 4 19.35 -8.98 2.48
N LEU A 5 19.15 -7.71 2.16
CA LEU A 5 17.82 -7.11 2.20
C LEU A 5 16.84 -7.79 1.22
N GLY A 6 17.31 -8.22 0.06
CA GLY A 6 16.49 -8.93 -0.93
C GLY A 6 15.98 -10.28 -0.41
N THR A 7 16.84 -11.06 0.24
CA THR A 7 16.46 -12.34 0.85
C THR A 7 15.47 -12.11 2.00
N LEU A 8 15.72 -11.15 2.88
CA LEU A 8 14.81 -10.82 3.99
C LEU A 8 13.42 -10.37 3.49
N ILE A 9 13.36 -9.57 2.42
CA ILE A 9 12.10 -9.16 1.79
C ILE A 9 11.35 -10.37 1.20
N THR A 10 12.07 -11.36 0.70
CA THR A 10 11.49 -12.59 0.17
C THR A 10 10.91 -13.44 1.30
N GLU A 11 11.69 -13.67 2.37
CA GLU A 11 11.26 -14.38 3.58
C GLU A 11 10.01 -13.72 4.19
N TYR A 12 10.02 -12.38 4.35
CA TYR A 12 8.85 -11.63 4.83
C TYR A 12 7.56 -11.86 4.03
N GLN A 13 7.65 -12.22 2.74
CA GLN A 13 6.48 -12.40 1.87
C GLN A 13 5.98 -13.83 1.77
N ILE A 14 6.79 -14.82 2.18
CA ILE A 14 6.47 -16.25 2.06
C ILE A 14 6.28 -16.92 3.42
N ASP A 15 6.84 -16.33 4.48
CA ASP A 15 6.74 -16.87 5.83
C ASP A 15 5.30 -16.73 6.35
N PRO A 16 4.65 -17.83 6.76
CA PRO A 16 3.25 -17.82 7.19
C PRO A 16 2.99 -16.99 8.44
N ASP A 17 3.99 -16.81 9.31
CA ASP A 17 3.90 -16.02 10.54
C ASP A 17 4.18 -14.53 10.31
N SER A 18 4.46 -14.14 9.06
CA SER A 18 4.59 -12.75 8.67
C SER A 18 3.26 -12.03 8.64
N SER A 19 3.21 -10.85 9.27
CA SER A 19 2.11 -9.87 9.14
C SER A 19 1.74 -9.51 7.69
N PHE A 20 2.56 -9.87 6.69
CA PHE A 20 2.22 -9.71 5.28
C PHE A 20 0.96 -10.49 4.88
N HIS A 21 0.73 -11.66 5.50
CA HIS A 21 -0.41 -12.53 5.20
C HIS A 21 -1.72 -12.08 5.87
N GLU A 22 -1.63 -11.29 6.94
CA GLU A 22 -2.78 -10.68 7.63
C GLU A 22 -3.40 -9.52 6.82
N LEU A 23 -2.70 -9.02 5.81
CA LEU A 23 -3.16 -7.89 5.00
C LEU A 23 -4.28 -8.32 4.04
N LYS A 24 -5.30 -7.45 3.90
CA LYS A 24 -6.29 -7.55 2.82
C LYS A 24 -5.61 -7.63 1.45
N HIS A 25 -6.19 -8.38 0.52
CA HIS A 25 -5.64 -8.63 -0.82
C HIS A 25 -5.10 -7.36 -1.51
N GLU A 26 -5.93 -6.31 -1.62
CA GLU A 26 -5.56 -5.05 -2.28
C GLU A 26 -4.33 -4.39 -1.63
N VAL A 27 -4.29 -4.40 -0.28
CA VAL A 27 -3.17 -3.85 0.50
C VAL A 27 -1.92 -4.67 0.26
N ARG A 28 -2.04 -6.00 0.25
CA ARG A 28 -0.94 -6.93 0.00
C ARG A 28 -0.36 -6.76 -1.40
N VAL A 29 -1.19 -6.61 -2.45
CA VAL A 29 -0.75 -6.31 -3.82
C VAL A 29 0.02 -4.99 -3.88
N ARG A 30 -0.50 -3.93 -3.25
CA ARG A 30 0.19 -2.63 -3.19
C ARG A 30 1.52 -2.74 -2.45
N HIS A 31 1.56 -3.46 -1.33
CA HIS A 31 2.77 -3.64 -0.52
C HIS A 31 3.82 -4.46 -1.27
N ARG A 32 3.43 -5.53 -1.96
CA ARG A 32 4.31 -6.32 -2.83
C ARG A 32 5.04 -5.46 -3.86
N ARG A 33 4.33 -4.54 -4.53
CA ARG A 33 4.96 -3.61 -5.50
C ARG A 33 5.99 -2.68 -4.85
N MET A 34 5.70 -2.19 -3.64
CA MET A 34 6.65 -1.34 -2.89
C MET A 34 7.87 -2.13 -2.42
N LEU A 35 7.68 -3.36 -1.93
CA LEU A 35 8.77 -4.26 -1.53
C LEU A 35 9.65 -4.64 -2.73
N ALA A 36 9.04 -4.95 -3.88
CA ALA A 36 9.77 -5.21 -5.12
C ALA A 36 10.64 -4.02 -5.54
N ARG A 37 10.13 -2.80 -5.36
CA ARG A 37 10.92 -1.58 -5.61
C ARG A 37 12.12 -1.47 -4.66
N ILE A 38 11.93 -1.73 -3.37
CA ILE A 38 13.04 -1.71 -2.39
C ILE A 38 14.08 -2.78 -2.73
N ALA A 39 13.64 -3.99 -3.08
CA ALA A 39 14.52 -5.08 -3.47
C ALA A 39 15.31 -4.74 -4.76
N ALA A 40 14.67 -4.16 -5.77
CA ALA A 40 15.33 -3.74 -7.00
C ALA A 40 16.38 -2.64 -6.76
N GLU A 41 16.08 -1.67 -5.90
CA GLU A 41 17.00 -0.55 -5.64
C GLU A 41 18.12 -0.93 -4.67
N LYS A 42 17.84 -1.70 -3.62
CA LYS A 42 18.71 -1.89 -2.44
C LYS A 42 18.83 -3.35 -1.98
N GLY A 43 18.35 -4.33 -2.74
CA GLY A 43 18.29 -5.74 -2.33
C GLY A 43 19.65 -6.40 -2.06
N GLU A 44 20.69 -5.99 -2.79
CA GLU A 44 22.05 -6.55 -2.69
C GLU A 44 22.80 -6.16 -1.41
N TYR A 45 22.27 -5.18 -0.65
CA TYR A 45 22.92 -4.76 0.60
C TYR A 45 22.81 -5.86 1.65
N ARG A 46 23.97 -6.27 2.18
CA ARG A 46 24.06 -7.13 3.37
C ARG A 46 23.65 -6.34 4.60
N LEU A 47 22.79 -6.89 5.45
CA LEU A 47 22.23 -6.16 6.60
C LEU A 47 23.30 -5.65 7.57
N ARG A 48 24.34 -6.45 7.80
CA ARG A 48 25.50 -6.07 8.63
C ARG A 48 26.23 -4.80 8.17
N ASP A 49 26.20 -4.53 6.86
CA ASP A 49 26.91 -3.39 6.24
C ASP A 49 26.01 -2.14 6.17
N VAL A 50 24.71 -2.29 6.45
CA VAL A 50 23.76 -1.17 6.52
C VAL A 50 23.92 -0.44 7.86
N ARG A 51 24.21 0.85 7.78
CA ARG A 51 24.33 1.75 8.95
C ARG A 51 23.22 2.80 8.93
N ALA A 52 23.06 3.53 10.04
CA ALA A 52 22.08 4.61 10.14
C ALA A 52 22.20 5.66 9.01
N ARG A 53 23.44 6.03 8.66
CA ARG A 53 23.71 6.96 7.54
C ARG A 53 23.21 6.43 6.20
N THR A 54 23.31 5.12 5.98
CA THR A 54 22.80 4.44 4.77
C THR A 54 21.28 4.58 4.69
N LEU A 55 20.56 4.33 5.78
CA LEU A 55 19.10 4.45 5.84
C LEU A 55 18.63 5.89 5.62
N VAL A 56 19.33 6.86 6.22
CA VAL A 56 19.07 8.30 5.99
C VAL A 56 19.30 8.68 4.53
N ALA A 57 20.36 8.16 3.89
CA ALA A 57 20.61 8.38 2.48
C ALA A 57 19.47 7.82 1.61
N TRP A 58 19.01 6.59 1.88
CA TRP A 58 17.89 6.01 1.14
C TRP A 58 16.60 6.83 1.27
N GLN A 59 16.30 7.32 2.48
CA GLN A 59 15.14 8.19 2.68
C GLN A 59 15.27 9.49 1.87
N ARG A 60 16.46 10.11 1.82
CA ARG A 60 16.72 11.30 1.02
C ARG A 60 16.57 11.02 -0.47
N ASP A 61 17.12 9.91 -0.97
CA ASP A 61 16.98 9.47 -2.37
C ASP A 61 15.50 9.38 -2.76
N TRP A 62 14.67 8.83 -1.88
CA TRP A 62 13.23 8.71 -2.13
C TRP A 62 12.47 10.05 -2.06
N VAL A 63 12.95 11.00 -1.26
CA VAL A 63 12.36 12.35 -1.14
C VAL A 63 12.70 13.24 -2.33
N ALA A 64 13.89 13.10 -2.93
CA ALA A 64 14.48 14.04 -3.90
C ALA A 64 13.60 14.43 -5.10
N ASN A 65 12.53 13.68 -5.39
CA ASN A 65 11.58 13.96 -6.48
C ASN A 65 10.24 14.58 -6.04
N GLY A 66 10.16 15.21 -4.86
CA GLY A 66 8.90 15.72 -4.31
C GLY A 66 7.95 14.60 -3.85
N LYS A 67 8.46 13.37 -3.68
CA LYS A 67 7.69 12.18 -3.36
C LYS A 67 7.78 11.84 -1.87
N ALA A 68 7.68 12.83 -0.99
CA ALA A 68 7.79 12.65 0.46
C ALA A 68 6.83 11.56 1.01
N ALA A 69 5.59 11.51 0.50
CA ALA A 69 4.64 10.47 0.84
C ALA A 69 5.10 9.06 0.41
N MET A 70 5.76 8.94 -0.76
CA MET A 70 6.34 7.67 -1.20
C MET A 70 7.53 7.27 -0.34
N ALA A 71 8.42 8.21 -0.01
CA ALA A 71 9.53 7.95 0.89
C ALA A 71 9.05 7.42 2.25
N SER A 72 8.04 8.07 2.83
CA SER A 72 7.40 7.60 4.07
C SER A 72 6.81 6.19 3.93
N ALA A 73 6.11 5.91 2.82
CA ALA A 73 5.55 4.58 2.57
C ALA A 73 6.65 3.50 2.46
N LEU A 74 7.74 3.76 1.73
CA LEU A 74 8.87 2.84 1.57
C LEU A 74 9.61 2.62 2.89
N THR A 75 9.91 3.69 3.64
CA THR A 75 10.51 3.58 4.99
C THR A 75 9.61 2.79 5.95
N GLY A 76 8.30 3.00 5.87
CA GLY A 76 7.32 2.23 6.64
C GLY A 76 7.35 0.73 6.31
N ARG A 77 7.49 0.37 5.02
CA ARG A 77 7.63 -1.03 4.61
C ARG A 77 8.94 -1.63 5.07
N LEU A 78 10.04 -0.89 4.93
CA LEU A 78 11.35 -1.33 5.40
C LEU A 78 11.35 -1.60 6.91
N SER A 79 10.66 -0.74 7.68
CA SER A 79 10.48 -0.96 9.12
C SER A 79 9.70 -2.24 9.43
N ALA A 80 8.67 -2.56 8.65
CA ALA A 80 7.89 -3.79 8.84
C ALA A 80 8.73 -5.05 8.57
N VAL A 81 9.55 -5.00 7.51
CA VAL A 81 10.47 -6.08 7.13
C VAL A 81 11.54 -6.31 8.21
N PHE A 82 12.15 -5.24 8.74
CA PHE A 82 13.12 -5.38 9.83
C PHE A 82 12.48 -5.82 11.15
N ARG A 83 11.25 -5.37 11.43
CA ARG A 83 10.51 -5.88 12.59
C ARG A 83 10.30 -7.38 12.48
N PHE A 84 9.83 -7.87 11.33
CA PHE A 84 9.68 -9.31 11.07
C PHE A 84 10.99 -10.06 11.29
N GLY A 85 12.09 -9.61 10.68
CA GLY A 85 13.38 -10.25 10.86
C GLY A 85 13.87 -10.23 12.31
N ALA A 86 13.54 -9.18 13.07
CA ALA A 86 13.90 -9.07 14.48
C ALA A 86 13.06 -9.98 15.39
N THR A 87 11.77 -10.15 15.08
CA THR A 87 10.84 -10.86 15.98
C THR A 87 10.58 -12.31 15.61
N ILE A 88 10.51 -12.62 14.32
CA ILE A 88 10.21 -13.98 13.83
C ILE A 88 11.50 -14.74 13.51
N LEU A 89 12.45 -14.09 12.84
CA LEU A 89 13.74 -14.70 12.52
C LEU A 89 14.80 -14.51 13.61
N GLU A 90 14.48 -13.73 14.65
CA GLU A 90 15.38 -13.39 15.77
C GLU A 90 16.76 -12.85 15.34
N ASP A 91 16.82 -12.18 14.19
CA ASP A 91 18.07 -11.68 13.63
C ASP A 91 18.50 -10.35 14.29
N ARG A 92 19.74 -10.33 14.79
CA ARG A 92 20.31 -9.19 15.51
C ARG A 92 20.49 -7.96 14.62
N GLU A 93 20.82 -8.13 13.35
CA GLU A 93 20.99 -7.00 12.43
C GLU A 93 19.64 -6.37 12.10
N CYS A 94 18.59 -7.17 11.95
CA CYS A 94 17.22 -6.70 11.80
C CYS A 94 16.76 -5.89 13.02
N ALA A 95 17.02 -6.38 14.25
CA ALA A 95 16.70 -5.66 15.48
C ALA A 95 17.40 -4.29 15.54
N ARG A 96 18.71 -4.27 15.27
CA ARG A 96 19.52 -3.03 15.22
C ARG A 96 18.98 -2.04 14.17
N LEU A 97 18.64 -2.52 12.99
CA LEU A 97 18.16 -1.66 11.90
C LEU A 97 16.74 -1.15 12.15
N PHE A 98 15.88 -1.96 12.76
CA PHE A 98 14.54 -1.56 13.17
C PHE A 98 14.57 -0.45 14.21
N GLU A 99 15.42 -0.60 15.23
CA GLU A 99 15.62 0.42 16.27
C GLU A 99 16.06 1.76 15.64
N VAL A 100 17.10 1.73 14.79
CA VAL A 100 17.59 2.93 14.09
C VAL A 100 16.49 3.62 13.27
N LEU A 101 15.66 2.86 12.54
CA LEU A 101 14.55 3.45 11.78
C LEU A 101 13.45 4.02 12.67
N SER A 102 13.17 3.40 13.82
CA SER A 102 12.15 3.88 14.75
C SER A 102 12.52 5.25 15.33
N LEU A 103 13.80 5.45 15.65
CA LEU A 103 14.33 6.72 16.16
C LEU A 103 14.39 7.83 15.11
N ALA A 104 14.61 7.48 13.83
CA ALA A 104 14.71 8.45 12.74
C ALA A 104 13.35 9.03 12.28
N ARG A 105 12.23 8.52 12.80
CA ARG A 105 10.89 8.68 12.22
C ARG A 105 10.18 9.99 12.60
N VAL A 106 10.79 11.15 12.34
CA VAL A 106 10.21 12.47 12.71
C VAL A 106 9.90 13.42 11.53
N GLN A 107 10.14 13.07 10.26
CA GLN A 107 9.84 13.99 9.15
C GLN A 107 9.00 13.39 8.03
N ALA A 108 7.70 13.24 8.28
CA ALA A 108 6.69 13.03 7.23
C ALA A 108 5.61 14.12 7.31
N SER A 109 5.96 15.36 6.98
CA SER A 109 4.95 16.38 6.67
C SER A 109 4.52 16.23 5.21
N SER A 110 3.55 15.33 4.96
CA SER A 110 2.69 15.50 3.80
C SER A 110 1.44 16.20 4.30
N THR A 111 1.38 17.53 4.18
CA THR A 111 0.11 18.25 4.35
C THR A 111 -0.94 17.54 3.50
N PRO A 112 -2.05 17.07 4.07
CA PRO A 112 -3.09 16.43 3.29
C PRO A 112 -3.53 17.40 2.20
N ARG A 113 -3.50 16.98 0.93
CA ARG A 113 -4.11 17.78 -0.13
C ARG A 113 -5.62 17.66 0.03
N ILE A 114 -6.23 18.60 0.75
CA ILE A 114 -7.67 18.66 0.97
C ILE A 114 -8.27 19.57 -0.10
N SER A 115 -8.29 19.12 -1.35
CA SER A 115 -9.20 19.70 -2.34
C SER A 115 -10.43 18.80 -2.39
N ARG A 116 -11.58 19.35 -2.01
CA ARG A 116 -12.87 18.66 -2.10
C ARG A 116 -13.53 19.05 -3.41
N MET A 117 -14.13 18.07 -4.07
CA MET A 117 -14.88 18.30 -5.30
C MET A 117 -16.12 19.15 -5.01
N THR A 118 -16.39 20.15 -5.86
CA THR A 118 -17.59 21.00 -5.77
C THR A 118 -18.78 20.37 -6.48
N ALA A 119 -20.00 20.85 -6.18
CA ALA A 119 -21.22 20.43 -6.87
C ALA A 119 -21.17 20.70 -8.38
N ASP A 120 -20.59 21.84 -8.78
CA ASP A 120 -20.42 22.21 -10.19
C ASP A 120 -19.47 21.25 -10.90
N GLN A 121 -18.36 20.88 -10.26
CA GLN A 121 -17.41 19.90 -10.79
C GLN A 121 -18.06 18.52 -10.93
N ALA A 122 -18.83 18.08 -9.94
CA ALA A 122 -19.56 16.82 -10.00
C ALA A 122 -20.60 16.82 -11.14
N THR A 123 -21.31 17.93 -11.32
CA THR A 123 -22.29 18.11 -12.40
C THR A 123 -21.63 18.12 -13.77
N ALA A 124 -20.53 18.85 -13.92
CA ALA A 124 -19.75 18.89 -15.17
C ALA A 124 -19.23 17.49 -15.56
N LEU A 125 -18.69 16.73 -14.59
CA LEU A 125 -18.21 15.36 -14.85
C LEU A 125 -19.36 14.46 -15.32
N ARG A 126 -20.51 14.51 -14.64
CA ARG A 126 -21.69 13.72 -15.00
C ARG A 126 -22.22 14.06 -16.39
N ASN A 127 -22.26 15.35 -16.74
CA ASN A 127 -22.69 15.80 -18.06
C ASN A 127 -21.73 15.32 -19.15
N LYS A 128 -20.42 15.46 -18.94
CA LYS A 128 -19.43 14.97 -19.90
C LYS A 128 -19.47 13.44 -20.06
N ALA A 129 -19.64 12.71 -18.96
CA ALA A 129 -19.78 11.26 -18.98
C ALA A 129 -21.01 10.82 -19.79
N ARG A 130 -22.15 11.51 -19.68
CA ARG A 130 -23.34 11.24 -20.50
C ARG A 130 -23.11 11.56 -21.98
N GLU A 131 -22.46 12.69 -22.27
CA GLU A 131 -22.14 13.12 -23.64
C GLU A 131 -21.31 12.05 -24.38
N ILE A 132 -20.36 11.41 -23.70
CA ILE A 132 -19.52 10.35 -24.29
C ILE A 132 -20.08 8.93 -24.10
N GLY A 133 -21.32 8.78 -23.63
CA GLY A 133 -22.00 7.49 -23.49
C GLY A 133 -21.64 6.67 -22.23
N TYR A 134 -20.87 7.22 -21.29
CA TYR A 134 -20.47 6.57 -20.05
C TYR A 134 -21.48 6.79 -18.92
N PHE A 135 -22.72 6.34 -19.13
CA PHE A 135 -23.82 6.53 -18.19
C PHE A 135 -23.57 5.91 -16.81
N SER A 136 -22.89 4.76 -16.75
CA SER A 136 -22.52 4.11 -15.49
C SER A 136 -21.56 4.97 -14.65
N ILE A 137 -20.62 5.67 -15.29
CA ILE A 137 -19.72 6.61 -14.61
C ILE A 137 -20.51 7.82 -14.09
N ALA A 138 -21.44 8.36 -14.89
CA ALA A 138 -22.30 9.46 -14.44
C ALA A 138 -23.15 9.08 -13.22
N LEU A 139 -23.67 7.85 -13.18
CA LEU A 139 -24.41 7.33 -12.04
C LEU A 139 -23.51 7.14 -10.81
N ALA A 140 -22.34 6.51 -10.99
CA ALA A 140 -21.39 6.29 -9.91
C ALA A 140 -20.94 7.62 -9.29
N GLN A 141 -20.66 8.62 -10.12
CA GLN A 141 -20.29 9.96 -9.66
C GLN A 141 -21.41 10.62 -8.84
N ALA A 142 -22.66 10.46 -9.26
CA ALA A 142 -23.81 10.98 -8.52
C ALA A 142 -23.90 10.34 -7.12
N LEU A 143 -23.80 9.01 -7.04
CA LEU A 143 -23.83 8.30 -5.77
C LEU A 143 -22.68 8.71 -4.85
N GLN A 144 -21.45 8.82 -5.36
CA GLN A 144 -20.29 9.25 -4.58
C GLN A 144 -20.47 10.68 -4.02
N PHE A 145 -20.99 11.60 -4.82
CA PHE A 145 -21.14 12.99 -4.42
C PHE A 145 -22.29 13.19 -3.42
N GLU A 146 -23.48 12.69 -3.75
CA GLU A 146 -24.69 12.92 -2.94
C GLU A 146 -24.66 12.14 -1.63
N LEU A 147 -24.19 10.90 -1.66
CA LEU A 147 -24.18 10.00 -0.50
C LEU A 147 -22.84 10.00 0.24
N ARG A 148 -21.84 10.75 -0.25
CA ARG A 148 -20.47 10.78 0.29
C ARG A 148 -19.81 9.40 0.38
N LEU A 149 -20.22 8.48 -0.50
CA LEU A 149 -19.68 7.14 -0.58
C LEU A 149 -18.32 7.17 -1.27
N THR A 150 -17.42 6.31 -0.82
CA THR A 150 -16.17 6.05 -1.51
C THR A 150 -16.45 5.32 -2.83
N GLN A 151 -15.50 5.42 -3.77
CA GLN A 151 -15.58 4.68 -5.02
C GLN A 151 -15.73 3.17 -4.80
N LYS A 152 -15.07 2.65 -3.75
CA LYS A 152 -15.13 1.25 -3.37
C LYS A 152 -16.52 0.81 -2.88
N GLU A 153 -17.25 1.68 -2.18
CA GLU A 153 -18.63 1.38 -1.76
C GLU A 153 -19.62 1.42 -2.92
N VAL A 154 -19.38 2.29 -3.91
CA VAL A 154 -20.25 2.42 -5.08
C VAL A 154 -20.00 1.31 -6.11
N LEU A 155 -18.74 0.96 -6.37
CA LEU A 155 -18.37 0.01 -7.42
C LEU A 155 -18.06 -1.40 -6.90
N GLY A 156 -17.78 -1.55 -5.60
CA GLY A 156 -17.26 -2.78 -5.02
C GLY A 156 -15.78 -3.01 -5.35
N GLU A 157 -15.30 -4.20 -5.00
CA GLU A 157 -13.95 -4.67 -5.32
C GLU A 157 -13.97 -6.10 -5.87
N TRP A 158 -13.00 -6.42 -6.72
CA TRP A 158 -12.77 -7.80 -7.16
C TRP A 158 -11.70 -8.44 -6.26
N VAL A 159 -12.03 -9.59 -5.70
CA VAL A 159 -11.16 -10.33 -4.77
C VAL A 159 -10.96 -11.74 -5.32
N PRO A 160 -9.73 -12.30 -5.29
CA PRO A 160 -9.48 -13.68 -5.71
C PRO A 160 -10.41 -14.70 -5.06
N ASN A 161 -10.73 -15.77 -5.78
CA ASN A 161 -11.75 -16.75 -5.38
C ASN A 161 -11.43 -17.46 -4.05
N ASP A 162 -10.14 -17.63 -3.74
CA ASP A 162 -9.59 -18.24 -2.52
C ASP A 162 -9.64 -17.31 -1.31
N GLU A 163 -9.82 -16.00 -1.53
CA GLU A 163 -9.86 -14.98 -0.48
C GLU A 163 -11.23 -14.31 -0.33
N ALA A 164 -12.18 -14.67 -1.20
CA ALA A 164 -13.49 -14.03 -1.26
C ALA A 164 -14.59 -14.85 -0.60
N ASP A 165 -15.40 -14.17 0.22
CA ASP A 165 -16.69 -14.69 0.69
C ASP A 165 -17.54 -15.18 -0.50
N PRO A 166 -18.51 -16.09 -0.27
CA PRO A 166 -19.48 -16.47 -1.29
C PRO A 166 -20.12 -15.23 -1.94
N SER A 167 -20.15 -15.20 -3.27
CA SER A 167 -20.72 -14.11 -4.07
C SER A 167 -21.33 -14.69 -5.33
N ASP A 168 -22.50 -14.17 -5.70
CA ASP A 168 -23.23 -14.57 -6.91
C ASP A 168 -22.58 -14.02 -8.19
N VAL A 169 -21.63 -13.07 -8.05
CA VAL A 169 -20.94 -12.44 -9.16
C VAL A 169 -19.46 -12.84 -9.14
N SER A 170 -19.04 -13.56 -10.17
CA SER A 170 -17.65 -13.96 -10.37
C SER A 170 -17.16 -13.60 -11.76
N HIS A 171 -15.85 -13.40 -11.88
CA HIS A 171 -15.17 -13.11 -13.13
C HIS A 171 -13.94 -14.01 -13.25
N PRO A 172 -13.74 -14.72 -14.38
CA PRO A 172 -12.66 -15.70 -14.53
C PRO A 172 -11.27 -15.16 -14.21
N LYS A 173 -11.01 -13.89 -14.57
CA LYS A 173 -9.71 -13.23 -14.35
C LYS A 173 -9.55 -12.52 -13.01
N TYR A 174 -10.64 -12.03 -12.43
CA TYR A 174 -10.58 -11.06 -11.32
C TYR A 174 -11.09 -11.66 -10.00
N GLY A 175 -11.67 -12.86 -10.04
CA GLY A 175 -12.22 -13.55 -8.87
C GLY A 175 -13.67 -13.15 -8.62
N LYS A 176 -14.08 -13.12 -7.36
CA LYS A 176 -15.44 -12.77 -6.97
C LYS A 176 -15.58 -11.28 -6.72
N TRP A 177 -16.73 -10.75 -7.08
CA TRP A 177 -17.09 -9.38 -6.74
C TRP A 177 -17.54 -9.33 -5.29
N LYS A 178 -16.99 -8.39 -4.53
CA LYS A 178 -17.38 -8.11 -3.15
C LYS A 178 -17.86 -6.68 -3.05
N ARG A 179 -19.09 -6.51 -2.55
CA ARG A 179 -19.57 -5.20 -2.11
C ARG A 179 -18.79 -4.82 -0.85
N SER A 180 -18.22 -3.61 -0.82
CA SER A 180 -17.73 -3.09 0.45
C SER A 180 -18.92 -2.97 1.40
N SER A 181 -18.90 -3.69 2.53
CA SER A 181 -19.90 -3.52 3.56
C SER A 181 -19.86 -2.06 4.02
N MET A 182 -21.00 -1.36 4.00
CA MET A 182 -21.14 -0.13 4.78
C MET A 182 -20.82 -0.51 6.22
N GLY A 183 -19.72 0.01 6.75
CA GLY A 183 -19.46 -0.06 8.18
C GLY A 183 -20.60 0.67 8.86
N ALA A 184 -21.51 -0.07 9.48
CA ALA A 184 -22.38 0.48 10.51
C ALA A 184 -21.52 0.58 11.77
N ASP A 185 -20.74 1.66 11.85
CA ASP A 185 -20.20 2.19 13.11
C ASP A 185 -20.98 3.46 13.45
#